data_AF-A0A7C7D7H0-F1
#
_entry.id   AF-A0A7C7D7H0-F1
#
_cell.length_a   1.000
_cell.length_b   1.000
_cell.length_c   1.000
_cell.angle_alpha   90.00
_cell.angle_beta   90.00
_cell.angle_gamma   90.00
#
_symmetry.space_group_name_H-M   'P 1'
#
loop_
_entity.id
_entity.type
_entity.pdbx_description
1 polymer ?
#
loop_
_entity_poly.entity_id
_entity_poly.type
_entity_poly.pdbx_seq_one_letter_code
_entity_poly.pdbx_strand_id
1 'polypeptide(L)'
;LISAIITLFILRISPSTAVKVFGKTMKQLAFSLITVMSVLGLAWLANYSGMSFTLGLAFASTGMLFPFFSPVLGWLGVFLTGSVTSSGALFGMLQKVTATQLGMNPVLTVTANLLGGSMGKLISPQSIAIACAATGLIGKENEIFRKTAKYSVYLLLIVMVIIFLEAYLTPGLMPVITSGG
;
A
#
# COMPACT_ATOMS: atom_id res chain seq x y z
N LEU A 1 -20.51 10.63 7.91
CA LEU A 1 -21.77 10.69 8.67
C LEU A 1 -22.92 11.28 7.85
N ILE A 2 -22.75 12.45 7.25
CA ILE A 2 -23.78 13.14 6.44
C ILE A 2 -24.28 12.24 5.29
N SER A 3 -23.38 11.60 4.53
CA SER A 3 -23.75 10.66 3.47
C SER A 3 -24.61 9.47 3.97
N ALA A 4 -24.35 8.96 5.19
CA ALA A 4 -25.13 7.86 5.76
C ALA A 4 -26.56 8.28 6.12
N ILE A 5 -26.73 9.50 6.66
CA ILE A 5 -28.05 10.08 6.97
C ILE A 5 -28.84 10.29 5.69
N ILE A 6 -28.22 10.87 4.65
CA ILE A 6 -28.86 11.10 3.35
C ILE A 6 -29.29 9.76 2.72
N THR A 7 -28.42 8.75 2.76
CA THR A 7 -28.71 7.41 2.21
C THR A 7 -29.88 6.73 2.94
N LEU A 8 -29.99 6.93 4.25
CA LEU A 8 -31.10 6.46 5.08
C LEU A 8 -32.44 7.03 4.64
N PHE A 9 -32.47 8.33 4.34
CA PHE A 9 -33.66 9.02 3.85
C PHE A 9 -34.02 8.59 2.41
N ILE A 10 -33.03 8.49 1.51
CA ILE A 10 -33.25 8.10 0.11
C ILE A 10 -33.73 6.64 0.00
N LEU A 11 -33.08 5.72 0.71
CA LEU A 11 -33.40 4.28 0.66
C LEU A 11 -34.53 3.87 1.61
N ARG A 12 -35.14 4.83 2.34
CA ARG A 12 -36.22 4.61 3.32
C ARG A 12 -35.93 3.45 4.30
N ILE A 13 -34.68 3.37 4.76
CA ILE A 13 -34.25 2.29 5.65
C ILE A 13 -34.76 2.57 7.06
N SER A 14 -35.32 1.56 7.73
CA SER A 14 -35.80 1.74 9.10
C SER A 14 -34.65 2.11 10.07
N PRO A 15 -34.89 2.99 11.06
CA PRO A 15 -33.86 3.36 12.05
C PRO A 15 -33.28 2.15 12.80
N SER A 16 -34.08 1.11 13.01
CA SER A 16 -33.62 -0.14 13.64
C SER A 16 -32.57 -0.87 12.79
N THR A 17 -32.78 -0.93 11.46
CA THR A 17 -31.82 -1.52 10.53
C THR A 17 -30.53 -0.69 10.48
N ALA A 18 -30.63 0.64 10.50
CA ALA A 18 -29.47 1.52 10.53
C ALA A 18 -28.57 1.27 11.75
N VAL A 19 -29.16 1.20 12.95
CA VAL A 19 -28.40 0.95 14.19
C VAL A 19 -27.79 -0.44 14.18
N LYS A 20 -28.51 -1.46 13.68
CA LYS A 20 -27.96 -2.82 13.52
C LYS A 20 -26.74 -2.85 12.58
N VAL A 21 -26.83 -2.20 11.42
CA VAL A 21 -25.73 -2.12 10.45
C VAL A 21 -24.55 -1.34 11.05
N PHE A 22 -24.81 -0.20 11.70
CA PHE A 22 -23.77 0.58 12.37
C PHE A 22 -23.04 -0.24 13.44
N GLY A 23 -23.77 -1.00 14.27
CA GLY A 23 -23.17 -1.89 15.26
C GLY A 23 -22.31 -3.01 14.65
N LYS A 24 -22.74 -3.60 13.52
CA LYS A 24 -21.92 -4.56 12.76
C LYS A 24 -20.63 -3.91 12.24
N THR A 25 -20.74 -2.71 11.67
CA THR A 25 -19.59 -1.95 11.18
C THR A 25 -18.60 -1.61 12.29
N MET A 26 -19.08 -1.20 13.48
CA MET A 26 -18.22 -0.94 14.64
C MET A 26 -17.43 -2.19 15.08
N LYS A 27 -18.09 -3.36 15.13
CA LYS A 27 -17.40 -4.63 15.44
C LYS A 27 -16.37 -4.99 14.38
N GLN A 28 -16.69 -4.82 13.10
CA GLN A 28 -15.75 -5.06 12.00
C GLN A 28 -14.53 -4.13 12.08
N LEU A 29 -14.74 -2.85 12.42
CA LEU A 29 -13.68 -1.87 12.63
C LEU A 29 -12.78 -2.25 13.80
N ALA A 30 -13.33 -2.79 14.90
CA ALA A 30 -12.52 -3.21 16.05
C ALA A 30 -11.47 -4.27 15.68
N PHE A 31 -11.85 -5.29 14.90
CA PHE A 31 -10.89 -6.28 14.39
C PHE A 31 -9.85 -5.63 13.46
N SER A 32 -10.27 -4.74 12.57
CA SER A 32 -9.36 -4.02 11.68
C SER A 32 -8.38 -3.13 12.46
N LEU A 33 -8.81 -2.50 13.56
CA LEU A 33 -7.95 -1.67 14.41
C LEU A 33 -6.87 -2.49 15.09
N ILE A 34 -7.19 -3.69 15.59
CA ILE A 34 -6.20 -4.61 16.17
C ILE A 34 -5.13 -4.93 15.13
N THR A 35 -5.51 -5.31 13.92
CA THR A 35 -4.55 -5.60 12.84
C THR A 35 -3.67 -4.40 12.51
N VAL A 36 -4.25 -3.20 12.40
CA VAL A 36 -3.50 -1.97 12.12
C VAL A 36 -2.51 -1.67 13.26
N MET A 37 -2.94 -1.79 14.52
CA MET A 37 -2.05 -1.58 15.67
C MET A 37 -0.92 -2.61 15.71
N SER A 38 -1.19 -3.89 15.42
CA SER A 38 -0.15 -4.91 15.35
C SER A 38 0.87 -4.64 14.24
N VAL A 39 0.42 -4.26 13.05
CA VAL A 39 1.32 -3.94 11.92
C VAL A 39 2.14 -2.68 12.22
N LEU A 40 1.53 -1.63 12.77
CA LEU A 40 2.26 -0.44 13.20
C LEU A 40 3.27 -0.80 14.30
N GLY A 41 2.89 -1.61 15.28
CA GLY A 41 3.79 -2.09 16.33
C GLY A 41 5.00 -2.83 15.76
N LEU A 42 4.79 -3.72 14.79
CA LEU A 42 5.86 -4.42 14.07
C LEU A 42 6.74 -3.47 13.26
N ALA A 43 6.15 -2.48 12.58
CA ALA A 43 6.89 -1.48 11.81
C ALA A 43 7.79 -0.63 12.72
N TRP A 44 7.27 -0.18 13.85
CA TRP A 44 8.04 0.55 14.86
C TRP A 44 9.12 -0.32 15.48
N LEU A 45 8.82 -1.58 15.81
CA LEU A 45 9.80 -2.53 16.32
C LEU A 45 10.94 -2.73 15.30
N ALA A 46 10.62 -2.95 14.03
CA ALA A 46 11.61 -3.11 12.96
C ALA A 46 12.42 -1.81 12.72
N ASN A 47 11.86 -0.65 13.05
CA ASN A 47 12.60 0.61 13.00
C ASN A 47 13.56 0.75 14.18
N TYR A 48 13.06 0.58 15.42
CA TYR A 48 13.85 0.73 16.64
C TYR A 48 14.89 -0.39 16.84
N SER A 49 14.63 -1.60 16.32
CA SER A 49 15.59 -2.71 16.37
C SER A 49 16.71 -2.59 15.33
N GLY A 50 16.77 -1.49 14.57
CA GLY A 50 17.77 -1.25 13.52
C GLY A 50 17.56 -2.06 12.24
N MET A 51 16.53 -2.90 12.17
CA MET A 51 16.30 -3.81 11.03
C MET A 51 16.00 -3.03 9.73
N SER A 52 15.17 -2.00 9.83
CA SER A 52 14.88 -1.08 8.71
C SER A 52 16.11 -0.31 8.25
N PHE A 53 17.02 0.01 9.18
CA PHE A 53 18.26 0.73 8.87
C PHE A 53 19.28 -0.18 8.17
N THR A 54 19.49 -1.40 8.66
CA THR A 54 20.34 -2.41 8.02
C THR A 54 19.85 -2.75 6.61
N LEU A 55 18.55 -2.99 6.46
CA LEU A 55 17.96 -3.30 5.16
C LEU A 55 18.03 -2.09 4.22
N GLY A 56 17.84 -0.88 4.74
CA GLY A 56 18.04 0.35 3.97
C GLY A 56 19.48 0.58 3.53
N LEU A 57 20.48 0.25 4.36
CA LEU A 57 21.90 0.25 3.97
C LEU A 57 22.21 -0.80 2.90
N ALA A 58 21.65 -2.00 3.04
CA ALA A 58 21.79 -3.04 2.02
C ALA A 58 21.20 -2.58 0.68
N PHE A 59 20.05 -1.92 0.68
CA PHE A 59 19.47 -1.36 -0.54
C PHE A 59 20.15 -0.08 -1.01
N ALA A 60 20.77 0.72 -0.15
CA ALA A 60 21.58 1.87 -0.56
C ALA A 60 22.78 1.44 -1.43
N SER A 61 23.25 0.19 -1.32
CA SER A 61 24.23 -0.36 -2.25
C SER A 61 23.75 -0.42 -3.71
N THR A 62 22.43 -0.41 -3.96
CA THR A 62 21.87 -0.29 -5.32
C THR A 62 22.01 1.12 -5.91
N GLY A 63 22.36 2.11 -5.08
CA GLY A 63 22.69 3.47 -5.49
C GLY A 63 21.58 4.13 -6.31
N MET A 64 21.95 4.66 -7.47
CA MET A 64 21.05 5.33 -8.41
C MET A 64 19.90 4.45 -8.94
N LEU A 65 19.99 3.13 -8.82
CA LEU A 65 18.91 2.24 -9.26
C LEU A 65 17.81 2.06 -8.19
N PHE A 66 18.01 2.55 -6.97
CA PHE A 66 17.03 2.41 -5.90
C PHE A 66 15.61 2.93 -6.25
N PRO A 67 15.40 4.14 -6.82
CA PRO A 67 14.07 4.60 -7.21
C PRO A 67 13.39 3.67 -8.23
N PHE A 68 14.16 2.98 -9.08
CA PHE A 68 13.62 2.00 -10.03
C PHE A 68 13.11 0.74 -9.32
N PHE A 69 13.82 0.26 -8.29
CA PHE A 69 13.43 -0.94 -7.52
C PHE A 69 12.43 -0.65 -6.39
N SER A 70 12.32 0.59 -5.94
CA SER A 70 11.42 1.00 -4.87
C SER A 70 9.94 0.59 -5.10
N PRO A 71 9.35 0.77 -6.30
CA PRO A 71 8.01 0.24 -6.61
C PRO A 71 7.89 -1.28 -6.50
N VAL A 72 8.95 -2.03 -6.85
CA VAL A 72 8.95 -3.50 -6.79
C VAL A 72 8.86 -3.99 -5.34
N LEU A 73 9.55 -3.31 -4.43
CA LEU A 73 9.46 -3.60 -3.00
C LEU A 73 8.04 -3.39 -2.47
N GLY A 74 7.39 -2.29 -2.87
CA GLY A 74 5.99 -2.03 -2.53
C GLY A 74 5.04 -3.08 -3.12
N TRP A 75 5.26 -3.46 -4.38
CA TRP A 75 4.49 -4.48 -5.09
C TRP A 75 4.53 -5.82 -4.36
N LEU A 76 5.73 -6.30 -3.99
CA LEU A 76 5.92 -7.53 -3.22
C LEU A 76 5.27 -7.44 -1.84
N GLY A 77 5.44 -6.32 -1.15
CA GLY A 77 4.87 -6.09 0.17
C GLY A 77 3.35 -6.18 0.17
N VAL A 78 2.67 -5.57 -0.81
CA VAL A 78 1.20 -5.63 -0.90
C VAL A 78 0.70 -6.95 -1.48
N PHE A 79 1.44 -7.58 -2.39
CA PHE A 79 1.11 -8.92 -2.85
C PHE A 79 1.02 -9.92 -1.68
N LEU A 80 1.99 -9.88 -0.76
CA LEU A 80 2.04 -10.76 0.41
C LEU A 80 1.03 -10.36 1.49
N THR A 81 0.89 -9.06 1.79
CA THR A 81 0.05 -8.58 2.90
C THR A 81 -1.41 -8.35 2.53
N GLY A 82 -1.74 -8.20 1.24
CA GLY A 82 -3.08 -7.85 0.75
C GLY A 82 -3.53 -6.40 1.03
N SER A 83 -2.71 -5.60 1.73
CA SER A 83 -3.09 -4.28 2.24
C SER A 83 -2.02 -3.23 1.96
N VAL A 84 -2.38 -2.21 1.17
CA VAL A 84 -1.50 -1.06 0.86
C VAL A 84 -1.14 -0.31 2.15
N THR A 85 -2.07 -0.15 3.08
CA THR A 85 -1.81 0.53 4.36
C THR A 85 -0.82 -0.26 5.22
N SER A 86 -1.01 -1.58 5.34
CA SER A 86 -0.17 -2.43 6.18
C SER A 86 1.25 -2.54 5.61
N SER A 87 1.36 -2.75 4.30
CA SER A 87 2.65 -2.75 3.61
C SER A 87 3.33 -1.38 3.64
N GLY A 88 2.58 -0.30 3.46
CA GLY A 88 3.07 1.07 3.56
C GLY A 88 3.61 1.40 4.95
N ALA A 89 2.93 0.95 6.01
CA ALA A 89 3.42 1.08 7.39
C ALA A 89 4.73 0.31 7.59
N LEU A 90 4.81 -0.93 7.10
CA LEU A 90 5.95 -1.81 7.32
C LEU A 90 7.20 -1.39 6.51
N PHE A 91 7.03 -1.07 5.22
CA PHE A 91 8.14 -0.78 4.31
C PHE A 91 8.34 0.71 4.04
N GLY A 92 7.36 1.57 4.34
CA GLY A 92 7.49 3.02 4.11
C GLY A 92 8.64 3.63 4.90
N MET A 93 8.86 3.17 6.14
CA MET A 93 9.99 3.66 6.94
C MET A 93 11.34 3.20 6.36
N LEU A 94 11.43 1.97 5.85
CA LEU A 94 12.61 1.49 5.11
C LEU A 94 12.88 2.35 3.87
N GLN A 95 11.85 2.68 3.09
CA GLN A 95 11.96 3.51 1.89
C GLN A 95 12.45 4.91 2.23
N LYS A 96 11.93 5.48 3.33
CA LYS A 96 12.35 6.77 3.86
C LYS A 96 13.83 6.76 4.28
N VAL A 97 14.23 5.78 5.10
CA VAL A 97 15.61 5.67 5.59
C VAL A 97 16.58 5.48 4.43
N THR A 98 16.25 4.60 3.47
CA THR A 98 17.11 4.36 2.30
C THR A 98 17.27 5.62 1.45
N ALA A 99 16.18 6.37 1.23
CA ALA A 99 16.23 7.63 0.50
C ALA A 99 17.10 8.68 1.20
N THR A 100 16.96 8.83 2.52
CA THR A 100 17.80 9.75 3.30
C THR A 100 19.29 9.37 3.18
N GLN A 101 19.63 8.08 3.25
CA GLN A 101 21.01 7.61 3.10
C GLN A 101 21.59 7.83 1.70
N LEU A 102 20.73 7.79 0.67
CA LEU A 102 21.11 8.06 -0.72
C LEU A 102 21.06 9.54 -1.10
N GLY A 103 20.69 10.44 -0.18
CA GLY A 103 20.51 11.87 -0.47
C GLY A 103 19.33 12.17 -1.40
N MET A 104 18.36 11.26 -1.49
CA MET A 104 17.17 11.39 -2.33
C MET A 104 15.96 11.92 -1.55
N ASN A 105 14.96 12.47 -2.26
CA ASN A 105 13.70 12.88 -1.64
C ASN A 105 12.96 11.65 -1.05
N PRO A 106 12.74 11.58 0.27
CA PRO A 106 12.03 10.45 0.88
C PRO A 106 10.56 10.36 0.48
N VAL A 107 9.94 11.47 0.08
CA VAL A 107 8.55 11.48 -0.42
C VAL A 107 8.45 10.67 -1.70
N LEU A 108 9.44 10.77 -2.58
CA LEU A 108 9.48 10.05 -3.86
C LEU A 108 9.49 8.53 -3.63
N THR A 109 10.36 8.04 -2.77
CA THR A 109 10.50 6.58 -2.55
C THR A 109 9.35 6.00 -1.75
N VAL A 110 8.77 6.76 -0.81
CA VAL A 110 7.55 6.35 -0.10
C VAL A 110 6.35 6.34 -1.05
N THR A 111 6.25 7.32 -1.95
CA THR A 111 5.21 7.36 -2.99
C THR A 111 5.36 6.21 -3.97
N ALA A 112 6.58 5.95 -4.44
CA ALA A 112 6.91 4.82 -5.29
C ALA A 112 6.48 3.47 -4.66
N ASN A 113 6.73 3.30 -3.37
CA ASN A 113 6.29 2.13 -2.61
C ASN A 113 4.76 1.98 -2.60
N LEU A 114 4.01 3.07 -2.39
CA LEU A 114 2.53 3.03 -2.39
C LEU A 114 1.95 2.76 -3.79
N LEU A 115 2.55 3.34 -4.84
CA LEU A 115 2.12 3.11 -6.22
C LEU A 115 2.40 1.67 -6.65
N GLY A 116 3.62 1.18 -6.42
CA GLY A 116 3.99 -0.21 -6.68
C GLY A 116 3.12 -1.19 -5.88
N GLY A 117 2.86 -0.88 -4.61
CA GLY A 117 1.94 -1.64 -3.76
C GLY A 117 0.51 -1.68 -4.28
N SER A 118 0.00 -0.57 -4.82
CA SER A 118 -1.33 -0.53 -5.45
C SER A 118 -1.42 -1.48 -6.64
N MET A 119 -0.35 -1.60 -7.44
CA MET A 119 -0.28 -2.58 -8.52
C MET A 119 -0.17 -4.02 -8.01
N GLY A 120 0.51 -4.24 -6.89
CA GLY A 120 0.60 -5.55 -6.22
C GLY A 120 -0.74 -6.03 -5.66
N LYS A 121 -1.63 -5.10 -5.26
CA LYS A 121 -2.96 -5.45 -4.75
C LYS A 121 -3.80 -6.21 -5.77
N LEU A 122 -3.63 -5.94 -7.07
CA LEU A 122 -4.35 -6.60 -8.18
C LEU A 122 -4.20 -8.12 -8.20
N ILE A 123 -3.08 -8.63 -7.69
CA ILE A 123 -2.77 -10.06 -7.65
C ILE A 123 -2.72 -10.63 -6.23
N SER A 124 -3.00 -9.82 -5.20
CA SER A 124 -3.01 -10.30 -3.82
C SER A 124 -4.07 -11.40 -3.64
N PRO A 125 -3.76 -12.49 -2.90
CA PRO A 125 -4.72 -13.57 -2.68
C PRO A 125 -6.07 -13.07 -2.13
N GLN A 126 -6.04 -12.08 -1.25
CA GLN A 126 -7.24 -11.45 -0.70
C GLN A 126 -8.11 -10.80 -1.79
N SER A 127 -7.51 -10.02 -2.69
CA SER A 127 -8.27 -9.33 -3.75
C SER A 127 -8.78 -10.31 -4.80
N ILE A 128 -8.01 -11.35 -5.12
CA ILE A 128 -8.43 -12.43 -6.03
C ILE A 128 -9.60 -13.21 -5.44
N ALA A 129 -9.57 -13.55 -4.15
CA ALA A 129 -10.68 -14.25 -3.48
C ALA A 129 -11.98 -13.42 -3.52
N ILE A 130 -11.89 -12.11 -3.27
CA ILE A 130 -13.05 -11.20 -3.37
C ILE A 130 -13.55 -11.13 -4.81
N ALA A 131 -12.66 -11.03 -5.80
CA ALA A 131 -13.03 -10.99 -7.21
C ALA A 131 -13.71 -12.31 -7.66
N CYS A 132 -13.23 -13.47 -7.22
CA CYS A 132 -13.86 -14.76 -7.51
C CYS A 132 -15.27 -14.84 -6.93
N ALA A 133 -15.45 -14.42 -5.67
CA ALA A 133 -16.75 -14.39 -5.01
C ALA A 133 -17.73 -13.43 -5.72
N ALA A 134 -17.26 -12.26 -6.17
CA ALA A 134 -18.08 -11.27 -6.85
C ALA A 134 -18.45 -11.65 -8.29
N THR A 135 -17.59 -12.39 -8.98
CA THR A 135 -17.80 -12.80 -10.39
C THR A 135 -18.43 -14.18 -10.54
N GLY A 136 -18.67 -14.90 -9.44
CA GLY A 136 -19.21 -16.26 -9.46
C GLY A 136 -18.21 -17.32 -9.95
N LEU A 137 -16.92 -16.98 -10.03
CA LEU A 137 -15.83 -17.83 -10.51
C LEU A 137 -15.12 -18.55 -9.34
N ILE A 138 -15.90 -19.08 -8.39
CA ILE A 138 -15.37 -19.79 -7.21
C ILE A 138 -14.58 -21.02 -7.66
N GLY A 139 -13.37 -21.22 -7.14
CA GLY A 139 -12.48 -22.32 -7.54
C GLY A 139 -11.69 -22.06 -8.84
N LYS A 140 -11.82 -20.86 -9.43
CA LYS A 140 -11.03 -20.41 -10.60
C LYS A 140 -10.08 -19.26 -10.27
N GLU A 141 -9.61 -19.19 -9.02
CA GLU A 141 -8.70 -18.16 -8.51
C GLU A 141 -7.44 -18.06 -9.37
N ASN A 142 -6.91 -19.20 -9.82
CA ASN A 142 -5.75 -19.27 -10.69
C ASN A 142 -6.00 -18.63 -12.07
N GLU A 143 -7.21 -18.77 -12.63
CA GLU A 143 -7.53 -18.16 -13.92
C GLU A 143 -7.57 -16.64 -13.82
N ILE A 144 -8.18 -16.11 -12.75
CA ILE A 144 -8.18 -14.67 -12.47
C ILE A 144 -6.76 -14.18 -12.23
N PHE A 145 -6.00 -14.84 -11.35
CA PHE A 145 -4.61 -14.47 -11.05
C PHE A 145 -3.75 -14.44 -12.32
N ARG A 146 -3.82 -15.45 -13.18
CA ARG A 146 -3.02 -15.51 -14.41
C ARG A 146 -3.37 -14.38 -15.38
N LYS A 147 -4.64 -13.97 -15.43
CA LYS A 147 -5.08 -12.83 -16.25
C LYS A 147 -4.63 -11.50 -15.64
N THR A 148 -4.85 -11.29 -14.33
CA THR A 148 -4.53 -10.03 -13.64
C THR A 148 -3.03 -9.82 -13.42
N ALA A 149 -2.23 -10.89 -13.31
CA ALA A 149 -0.79 -10.80 -13.16
C ALA A 149 -0.10 -10.09 -14.31
N LYS A 150 -0.55 -10.33 -15.55
CA LYS A 150 -0.01 -9.61 -16.72
C LYS A 150 -0.24 -8.10 -16.61
N TYR A 151 -1.45 -7.70 -16.24
CA TYR A 151 -1.78 -6.29 -16.05
C TYR A 151 -1.02 -5.68 -14.86
N SER A 152 -0.90 -6.42 -13.76
CA SER A 152 -0.17 -5.96 -12.57
C SER A 152 1.30 -5.70 -12.88
N VAL A 153 1.98 -6.61 -13.59
CA VAL A 153 3.39 -6.43 -13.99
C VAL A 153 3.53 -5.30 -15.01
N TYR A 154 2.63 -5.22 -15.99
CA TYR A 154 2.66 -4.13 -16.97
C TYR A 154 2.51 -2.74 -16.32
N LEU A 155 1.56 -2.60 -15.41
CA LEU A 155 1.35 -1.35 -14.67
C LEU A 155 2.51 -1.06 -13.71
N LEU A 156 3.09 -2.10 -13.10
CA LEU A 156 4.31 -1.94 -12.29
C LEU A 156 5.46 -1.35 -13.12
N LEU A 157 5.70 -1.87 -14.33
CA LEU A 157 6.74 -1.33 -15.22
C LEU A 157 6.49 0.14 -15.56
N ILE A 158 5.24 0.52 -15.83
CA ILE A 158 4.87 1.93 -16.05
C ILE A 158 5.22 2.78 -14.83
N VAL A 159 4.85 2.33 -13.62
CA VAL A 159 5.18 3.04 -12.37
C VAL A 159 6.69 3.16 -12.19
N MET A 160 7.45 2.10 -12.48
CA MET A 160 8.92 2.12 -12.38
C MET A 160 9.53 3.16 -13.33
N VAL A 161 9.04 3.25 -14.56
CA VAL A 161 9.49 4.26 -15.52
C VAL A 161 9.12 5.67 -15.03
N ILE A 162 7.89 5.89 -14.57
CA ILE A 162 7.45 7.20 -14.06
C ILE A 162 8.32 7.64 -12.87
N ILE A 163 8.50 6.77 -11.87
CA ILE A 163 9.33 7.08 -10.69
C ILE A 163 10.79 7.34 -11.08
N PHE A 164 11.32 6.60 -12.04
CA PHE A 164 12.67 6.84 -12.54
C PHE A 164 12.78 8.20 -13.25
N LEU A 165 11.81 8.56 -14.09
CA LEU A 165 11.77 9.87 -14.74
C LEU A 165 11.63 10.99 -13.69
N GLU A 166 10.78 10.83 -12.68
CA GLU A 166 10.60 11.82 -11.61
C GLU A 166 11.86 11.97 -10.73
N ALA A 167 12.61 10.88 -10.53
CA ALA A 167 13.86 10.91 -9.79
C ALA A 167 14.96 11.75 -10.47
N TYR A 168 15.00 11.76 -11.81
CA TYR A 168 16.12 12.32 -12.57
C TYR A 168 15.77 13.56 -13.43
N LEU A 169 14.58 13.61 -14.03
CA LEU A 169 14.20 14.70 -14.94
C LEU A 169 13.42 15.82 -14.26
N THR A 170 12.62 15.53 -13.22
CA THR A 170 11.81 16.54 -12.53
C THR A 170 11.91 16.47 -11.00
N PRO A 171 13.11 16.66 -10.40
CA PRO A 171 13.26 16.62 -8.95
C PRO A 171 12.42 17.66 -8.19
N GLY A 172 11.98 18.73 -8.87
CA GLY A 172 11.21 19.84 -8.29
C GLY A 172 9.68 19.70 -8.31
N LEU A 173 9.12 18.62 -8.90
CA LEU A 173 7.66 18.43 -8.97
C LEU A 173 7.09 17.88 -7.67
N MET A 174 7.89 17.13 -6.91
CA MET A 174 7.47 16.58 -5.63
C MET A 174 7.77 17.56 -4.49
N PRO A 175 6.87 17.67 -3.50
CA PRO A 175 7.13 18.47 -2.33
C PRO A 175 8.42 17.97 -1.67
N VAL A 176 9.41 18.84 -1.64
CA VAL A 176 10.62 18.63 -0.86
C VAL A 176 10.22 18.93 0.57
N ILE A 177 10.28 17.94 1.46
CA ILE A 177 10.18 18.21 2.89
C ILE A 177 11.49 18.91 3.25
N THR A 178 11.53 20.23 3.11
CA THR A 178 12.53 21.05 3.79
C THR A 178 12.40 20.73 5.27
N SER A 179 13.44 20.13 5.85
CA SER A 179 13.59 20.01 7.30
C SER A 179 13.61 21.42 7.89
N GLY A 180 12.44 21.93 8.24
CA GLY A 180 12.28 23.16 8.99
C GLY A 180 12.07 22.81 10.46
N GLY A 181 13.08 23.13 11.28
CA GLY A 181 12.97 23.29 12.74
C GLY A 181 12.92 22.01 13.55
#